data_AF-A0A388M1H0-F1
#
_entry.id   AF-A0A388M1H0-F1
#
_cell.length_a   1.000
_cell.length_b   1.000
_cell.length_c   1.000
_cell.angle_alpha   90.00
_cell.angle_beta   90.00
_cell.angle_gamma   90.00
#
_symmetry.space_group_name_H-M   'P 1'
#
loop_
_entity.id
_entity.type
_entity.pdbx_description
1 polymer ?
#
loop_
_entity_poly.entity_id
_entity_poly.type
_entity_poly.pdbx_seq_one_letter_code
_entity_poly.pdbx_strand_id
1 'polypeptide(L)'
;VQLHPTGFVDPADPTNPTKFLAPEALRGCGGILLNQKGERFVNELTTRDAATKAIMENCEHLPIELVRNAGGSINGVVVSEHFYDEDALKSLPISAYMVLTEDGVFQFDRAIAEFYISKGLIRKFENAAAFAKDFALPVHAVTETLENYGRVKEDPFGKKTFPTLFSSKEHIYVLIITPSLHYTMGGLKFDSNGQILKDNGDKIPGLFGAGEVTGGLHGGNRLAGNSLLECVVYGRIAGVNAWKSKKFTHGLIRRQHSYRDRAGVEHPSGLLPTEFKSLPLIERYVPNKSCAVLKYALPSKNHMLGLLCGQYLAVRYRAQREDEEDVVQYYSPMTPADEYGHVELVIKHTMIAPGSMPDKMMKMALGETLDFAGPLGGFMYEPNMYSKLGMIAGGTGISPMMQIIRTVTRHPADSTHLSLLYGNAEEDDILCKEELMYIATTRENVDVHMFLERPPWRWTMGRGFITEQAIRERMPPPHSNSRIIMCGPPIMMKVMKRTLKKIGYPDYQLYVFNDPESDPAVARG
;
A
#
# COMPACT_ATOMS: atom_id res chain seq x y z
N VAL A 1 10.70 -5.75 17.24
CA VAL A 1 11.30 -4.73 16.35
C VAL A 1 12.69 -4.44 16.85
N GLN A 2 13.69 -4.40 15.97
CA GLN A 2 15.07 -4.07 16.28
C GLN A 2 15.34 -2.62 15.87
N LEU A 3 15.80 -1.83 16.83
CA LEU A 3 16.30 -0.48 16.62
C LEU A 3 17.80 -0.53 16.37
N HIS A 4 18.31 0.40 15.57
CA HIS A 4 19.73 0.63 15.41
C HIS A 4 20.06 2.02 15.95
N PRO A 5 21.10 2.19 16.78
CA PRO A 5 21.39 3.47 17.43
C PRO A 5 21.89 4.55 16.46
N THR A 6 22.34 4.15 15.27
CA THR A 6 23.10 5.00 14.36
C THR A 6 22.44 5.16 12.98
N GLY A 7 21.24 5.75 12.93
CA GLY A 7 20.68 6.27 11.68
C GLY A 7 21.23 7.67 11.40
N PHE A 8 21.79 7.92 10.22
CA PHE A 8 22.25 9.25 9.83
C PHE A 8 21.10 10.26 9.85
N VAL A 9 21.33 11.41 10.46
CA VAL A 9 20.50 12.60 10.28
C VAL A 9 21.16 13.45 9.21
N ASP A 10 20.52 13.57 8.05
CA ASP A 10 20.95 14.49 7.01
C ASP A 10 20.64 15.92 7.46
N PRO A 11 21.64 16.81 7.61
CA PRO A 11 21.38 18.20 7.99
C PRO A 11 20.51 18.97 6.99
N ALA A 12 20.50 18.57 5.71
CA ALA A 12 19.64 19.17 4.68
C ALA A 12 18.19 18.68 4.75
N ASP A 13 17.95 17.50 5.33
CA ASP A 13 16.60 16.95 5.55
C ASP A 13 16.51 16.17 6.88
N PRO A 14 16.61 16.88 8.02
CA PRO A 14 16.71 16.24 9.33
C PRO A 14 15.39 15.56 9.73
N THR A 15 14.27 15.99 9.16
CA THR A 15 12.93 15.44 9.43
C THR A 15 12.60 14.19 8.60
N ASN A 16 13.47 13.77 7.67
CA ASN A 16 13.19 12.60 6.84
C ASN A 16 12.89 11.36 7.71
N PRO A 17 11.72 10.72 7.60
CA PRO A 17 11.41 9.55 8.41
C PRO A 17 12.28 8.34 8.03
N THR A 18 12.89 8.34 6.85
CA THR A 18 13.80 7.30 6.38
C THR A 18 15.25 7.75 6.60
N LYS A 19 16.01 6.99 7.38
CA LYS A 19 17.42 7.30 7.66
C LYS A 19 18.34 6.35 6.91
N PHE A 20 19.41 6.89 6.33
CA PHE A 20 20.53 6.06 5.90
C PHE A 20 21.18 5.44 7.14
N LEU A 21 21.43 4.14 7.12
CA LEU A 21 22.04 3.47 8.27
C LEU A 21 23.54 3.74 8.28
N ALA A 22 24.04 4.33 9.37
CA ALA A 22 25.48 4.39 9.62
C ALA A 22 25.95 3.01 10.09
N PRO A 23 26.96 2.40 9.43
CA PRO A 23 27.39 1.05 9.76
C PRO A 23 27.80 0.87 11.22
N GLU A 24 27.40 -0.24 11.82
CA GLU A 24 27.79 -0.64 13.18
C GLU A 24 29.31 -0.57 13.41
N ALA A 25 30.09 -0.88 12.36
CA ALA A 25 31.54 -0.86 12.38
C ALA A 25 32.11 0.50 12.79
N LEU A 26 31.44 1.63 12.55
CA LEU A 26 31.91 2.95 12.98
C LEU A 26 32.08 3.03 14.52
N ARG A 27 31.17 2.41 15.30
CA ARG A 27 31.36 2.28 16.77
C ARG A 27 32.51 1.34 17.11
N GLY A 28 32.63 0.24 16.36
CA GLY A 28 33.69 -0.75 16.53
C GLY A 28 35.10 -0.21 16.25
N CYS A 29 35.22 0.71 15.29
CA CYS A 29 36.47 1.34 14.87
C CYS A 29 36.84 2.57 15.73
N GLY A 30 36.19 2.78 16.87
CA GLY A 30 36.54 3.84 17.82
C GLY A 30 35.67 5.09 17.75
N GLY A 31 34.55 5.07 17.03
CA GLY A 31 33.56 6.12 17.09
C GLY A 31 32.95 6.25 18.48
N ILE A 32 33.01 7.45 19.07
CA ILE A 32 32.44 7.76 20.38
C ILE A 32 31.17 8.59 20.24
N LEU A 33 30.26 8.50 21.21
CA LEU A 33 28.99 9.25 21.19
C LEU A 33 29.01 10.40 22.20
N LEU A 34 28.74 11.61 21.71
CA LEU A 34 28.62 12.83 22.52
C LEU A 34 27.18 13.37 22.49
N ASN A 35 26.71 13.86 23.63
CA ASN A 35 25.45 14.60 23.75
C ASN A 35 25.65 16.10 23.45
N GLN A 36 24.58 16.88 23.60
CA GLN A 36 24.55 18.34 23.41
C GLN A 36 25.41 19.11 24.44
N LYS A 37 25.85 18.46 25.52
CA LYS A 37 26.79 19.02 26.50
C LYS A 37 28.25 18.75 26.15
N GLY A 38 28.51 18.00 25.07
CA GLY A 38 29.85 17.59 24.67
C GLY A 38 30.42 16.43 25.49
N GLU A 39 29.56 15.71 26.23
CA GLU A 39 29.95 14.65 27.16
C GLU A 39 29.66 13.28 26.55
N ARG A 40 30.54 12.30 26.82
CA ARG A 40 30.21 10.89 26.60
C ARG A 40 29.17 10.43 27.62
N PHE A 41 28.28 9.55 27.20
CA PHE A 41 27.16 9.07 28.03
C PHE A 41 26.94 7.55 27.96
N VAL A 42 27.72 6.82 27.15
CA VAL A 42 27.54 5.37 26.98
C VAL A 42 28.84 4.68 26.55
N ASN A 43 28.96 3.39 26.86
CA ASN A 43 29.91 2.51 26.20
C ASN A 43 29.39 2.15 24.80
N GLU A 44 30.05 2.67 23.76
CA GLU A 44 29.63 2.52 22.36
C GLU A 44 29.76 1.09 21.83
N LEU A 45 30.37 0.17 22.58
CA LEU A 45 30.43 -1.26 22.24
C LEU A 45 29.31 -2.06 22.92
N THR A 46 28.38 -1.40 23.62
CA THR A 46 27.19 -2.04 24.18
C THR A 46 26.20 -2.48 23.09
N THR A 47 25.19 -3.25 23.50
CA THR A 47 24.11 -3.73 22.62
C THR A 47 23.31 -2.57 22.03
N ARG A 48 22.73 -2.79 20.85
CA ARG A 48 21.99 -1.74 20.11
C ARG A 48 20.84 -1.14 20.92
N ASP A 49 20.11 -1.96 21.65
CA ASP A 49 19.02 -1.54 22.53
C ASP A 49 19.50 -0.66 23.69
N ALA A 50 20.62 -1.03 24.33
CA ALA A 50 21.21 -0.22 25.40
C ALA A 50 21.77 1.11 24.86
N ALA A 51 22.44 1.10 23.71
CA ALA A 51 22.94 2.32 23.07
C ALA A 51 21.79 3.23 22.62
N THR A 52 20.74 2.67 22.01
CA THR A 52 19.53 3.41 21.63
C THR A 52 18.87 4.03 22.85
N LYS A 53 18.68 3.25 23.93
CA LYS A 53 18.10 3.76 25.18
C LYS A 53 18.93 4.90 25.76
N ALA A 54 20.26 4.77 25.79
CA ALA A 54 21.14 5.81 26.28
C ALA A 54 21.03 7.11 25.48
N ILE A 55 20.89 7.03 24.13
CA ILE A 55 20.64 8.21 23.29
C ILE A 55 19.30 8.86 23.66
N MET A 56 18.25 8.06 23.83
CA MET A 56 16.92 8.58 24.20
C MET A 56 16.90 9.25 25.58
N GLU A 57 17.75 8.82 26.51
CA GLU A 57 17.79 9.33 27.89
C GLU A 57 18.74 10.53 28.08
N ASN A 58 19.81 10.61 27.28
CA ASN A 58 20.91 11.57 27.52
C ASN A 58 21.10 12.59 26.40
N CYS A 59 20.30 12.53 25.34
CA CYS A 59 20.38 13.45 24.23
C CYS A 59 19.07 14.22 24.02
N GLU A 60 19.20 15.38 23.41
CA GLU A 60 18.09 16.29 23.10
C GLU A 60 17.76 16.25 21.59
N HIS A 61 16.65 16.87 21.24
CA HIS A 61 16.28 17.10 19.84
C HIS A 61 17.34 17.95 19.14
N LEU A 62 17.59 17.67 17.86
CA LEU A 62 18.55 18.43 17.08
C LEU A 62 18.22 19.94 17.12
N PRO A 63 19.16 20.83 17.50
CA PRO A 63 18.93 22.28 17.50
C PRO A 63 18.51 22.84 16.15
N ILE A 64 17.50 23.71 16.14
CA ILE A 64 16.95 24.30 14.90
C ILE A 64 17.96 25.21 14.19
N GLU A 65 18.89 25.82 14.93
CA GLU A 65 19.97 26.64 14.38
C GLU A 65 20.91 25.83 13.48
N LEU A 66 21.12 24.55 13.80
CA LEU A 66 21.94 23.65 12.99
C LEU A 66 21.24 23.28 11.67
N VAL A 67 19.93 23.08 11.71
CA VAL A 67 19.10 22.88 10.52
C VAL A 67 19.14 24.12 9.62
N ARG A 68 19.02 25.30 10.22
CA ARG A 68 19.09 26.59 9.50
C ARG A 68 20.44 26.80 8.81
N ASN A 69 21.54 26.60 9.54
CA ASN A 69 22.89 26.78 8.98
C ASN A 69 23.21 25.77 7.86
N ALA A 70 22.58 24.60 7.89
CA ALA A 70 22.69 23.59 6.85
C ALA A 70 21.73 23.80 5.66
N GLY A 71 20.84 24.79 5.71
CA GLY A 71 19.82 25.03 4.68
C GLY A 71 18.72 23.96 4.65
N GLY A 72 18.48 23.28 5.77
CA GLY A 72 17.54 22.16 5.85
C GLY A 72 16.07 22.56 5.90
N SER A 73 15.19 21.57 5.71
CA SER A 73 13.73 21.74 5.78
C SER A 73 13.09 21.02 6.97
N ILE A 74 12.01 21.58 7.51
CA ILE A 74 11.15 20.94 8.52
C ILE A 74 9.78 20.75 7.90
N ASN A 75 9.29 19.51 7.83
CA ASN A 75 8.02 19.17 7.18
C ASN A 75 7.90 19.71 5.73
N GLY A 76 9.02 19.74 5.00
CA GLY A 76 9.08 20.24 3.62
C GLY A 76 9.09 21.78 3.49
N VAL A 77 9.14 22.52 4.59
CA VAL A 77 9.29 23.98 4.61
C VAL A 77 10.74 24.34 4.90
N VAL A 78 11.36 25.13 4.02
CA VAL A 78 12.72 25.65 4.22
C VAL A 78 12.72 26.60 5.43
N VAL A 79 13.57 26.32 6.42
CA VAL A 79 13.63 27.11 7.66
C VAL A 79 14.23 28.49 7.35
N SER A 80 13.42 29.56 7.43
CA SER A 80 13.85 30.96 7.25
C SER A 80 13.34 31.87 8.37
N GLU A 81 13.93 33.07 8.51
CA GLU A 81 14.24 33.84 9.74
C GLU A 81 13.13 34.22 10.76
N HIS A 82 11.89 33.71 10.72
CA HIS A 82 10.81 34.28 11.54
C HIS A 82 10.12 33.27 12.46
N PHE A 83 10.38 33.42 13.77
CA PHE A 83 9.71 32.87 14.97
C PHE A 83 9.47 31.34 15.03
N TYR A 84 9.97 30.71 16.10
CA TYR A 84 9.83 29.28 16.33
C TYR A 84 8.67 28.93 17.27
N ASP A 85 7.89 27.93 16.86
CA ASP A 85 6.89 27.22 17.65
C ASP A 85 7.57 26.07 18.42
N GLU A 86 7.24 25.87 19.69
CA GLU A 86 7.73 24.73 20.49
C GLU A 86 7.36 23.37 19.84
N ASP A 87 6.28 23.33 19.06
CA ASP A 87 5.87 22.11 18.35
C ASP A 87 6.80 21.76 17.18
N ALA A 88 7.53 22.72 16.62
CA ALA A 88 8.53 22.47 15.58
C ALA A 88 9.76 21.73 16.13
N LEU A 89 10.19 22.03 17.36
CA LEU A 89 11.32 21.35 18.02
C LEU A 89 11.00 19.88 18.29
N LYS A 90 9.75 19.56 18.65
CA LYS A 90 9.29 18.18 18.85
C LYS A 90 9.33 17.33 17.58
N SER A 91 9.34 17.96 16.40
CA SER A 91 9.38 17.27 15.11
C SER A 91 10.78 16.83 14.66
N LEU A 92 11.83 17.38 15.28
CA LEU A 92 13.22 17.04 14.99
C LEU A 92 13.62 15.73 15.72
N PRO A 93 14.58 14.96 15.20
CA PRO A 93 15.01 13.73 15.87
C PRO A 93 15.84 14.03 17.13
N ILE A 94 15.64 13.23 18.19
CA ILE A 94 16.63 13.14 19.29
C ILE A 94 17.93 12.63 18.67
N SER A 95 19.01 13.39 18.85
CA SER A 95 20.24 13.19 18.09
C SER A 95 21.48 13.17 18.98
N ALA A 96 22.45 12.33 18.64
CA ALA A 96 23.79 12.32 19.22
C ALA A 96 24.84 12.64 18.16
N TYR A 97 26.01 13.10 18.59
CA TYR A 97 27.16 13.32 17.72
C TYR A 97 28.11 12.12 17.82
N MET A 98 28.29 11.38 16.74
CA MET A 98 29.33 10.36 16.66
C MET A 98 30.62 11.00 16.15
N VAL A 99 31.70 10.89 16.92
CA VAL A 99 33.01 11.47 16.61
C VAL A 99 34.02 10.35 16.35
N LEU A 100 34.75 10.44 15.24
CA LEU A 100 35.84 9.54 14.86
C LEU A 100 37.13 10.32 14.67
N THR A 101 38.26 9.67 14.94
CA THR A 101 39.59 10.14 14.54
C THR A 101 39.93 9.72 13.12
N GLU A 102 41.05 10.24 12.61
CA GLU A 102 41.65 9.76 11.35
C GLU A 102 41.93 8.25 11.38
N ASP A 103 42.44 7.74 12.50
CA ASP A 103 42.68 6.30 12.69
C ASP A 103 41.37 5.50 12.67
N GLY A 104 40.30 6.03 13.26
CA GLY A 104 38.99 5.36 13.25
C GLY A 104 38.39 5.29 11.85
N VAL A 105 38.56 6.34 11.05
CA VAL A 105 38.18 6.35 9.63
C VAL A 105 39.00 5.33 8.83
N PHE A 106 40.31 5.25 9.08
CA PHE A 106 41.18 4.28 8.43
C PHE A 106 40.81 2.83 8.78
N GLN A 107 40.51 2.54 10.05
CA GLN A 107 40.08 1.21 10.50
C GLN A 107 38.72 0.80 9.96
N PHE A 108 37.82 1.75 9.71
CA PHE A 108 36.50 1.47 9.15
C PHE A 108 36.59 1.11 7.67
N ASP A 109 37.10 2.03 6.85
CA ASP A 109 37.46 1.96 5.43
C ASP A 109 37.36 3.40 4.90
N ARG A 110 38.49 3.97 4.44
CA ARG A 110 38.52 5.37 4.00
C ARG A 110 37.65 5.63 2.78
N ALA A 111 37.55 4.70 1.83
CA ALA A 111 36.74 4.89 0.63
C ALA A 111 35.24 4.95 0.97
N ILE A 112 34.79 4.13 1.93
CA ILE A 112 33.41 4.17 2.42
C ILE A 112 33.16 5.47 3.21
N ALA A 113 34.11 5.92 4.02
CA ALA A 113 33.99 7.19 4.72
C ALA A 113 33.92 8.38 3.74
N GLU A 114 34.77 8.41 2.71
CA GLU A 114 34.75 9.43 1.65
C GLU A 114 33.42 9.45 0.89
N PHE A 115 32.80 8.29 0.66
CA PHE A 115 31.45 8.23 0.11
C PHE A 115 30.45 8.98 0.98
N TYR A 116 30.44 8.75 2.30
CA TYR A 116 29.51 9.45 3.20
C TYR A 116 29.86 10.95 3.39
N ILE A 117 31.14 11.32 3.32
CA ILE A 117 31.59 12.73 3.28
C ILE A 117 31.04 13.41 2.02
N SER A 118 31.13 12.76 0.86
CA SER A 118 30.61 13.31 -0.41
C SER A 118 29.09 13.52 -0.40
N LYS A 119 28.37 12.79 0.47
CA LYS A 119 26.93 12.92 0.70
C LYS A 119 26.59 13.95 1.79
N GLY A 120 27.57 14.57 2.43
CA GLY A 120 27.36 15.53 3.52
C GLY A 120 26.97 14.89 4.86
N LEU A 121 27.01 13.54 4.97
CA LEU A 121 26.59 12.80 6.16
C LEU A 121 27.70 12.67 7.21
N ILE A 122 28.96 12.86 6.80
CA ILE A 122 30.13 12.99 7.69
C ILE A 122 30.79 14.34 7.40
N ARG A 123 31.05 15.13 8.45
CA ARG A 123 31.76 16.41 8.35
C ARG A 123 33.13 16.31 9.00
N LYS A 124 34.15 16.79 8.30
CA LYS A 124 35.52 16.87 8.81
C LYS A 124 35.75 18.23 9.48
N PHE A 125 36.33 18.21 10.67
CA PHE A 125 36.73 19.40 11.42
C PHE A 125 38.24 19.37 11.67
N GLU A 126 38.85 20.56 11.74
CA GLU A 126 40.28 20.69 12.02
C GLU A 126 40.66 20.24 13.43
N ASN A 127 39.76 20.43 14.40
CA ASN A 127 39.98 20.13 15.82
C ASN A 127 38.66 20.15 16.60
N ALA A 128 38.75 19.77 17.88
CA ALA A 128 37.63 19.73 18.82
C ALA A 128 36.93 21.09 18.99
N ALA A 129 37.70 22.18 19.00
CA ALA A 129 37.16 23.52 19.18
C ALA A 129 36.34 23.98 17.96
N ALA A 130 36.78 23.64 16.75
CA ALA A 130 36.04 23.92 15.51
C ALA A 130 34.71 23.16 15.48
N PHE A 131 34.71 21.87 15.84
CA PHE A 131 33.49 21.08 15.98
C PHE A 131 32.55 21.65 17.05
N ALA A 132 33.05 21.89 18.26
CA ALA A 132 32.23 22.41 19.35
C ALA A 132 31.60 23.76 19.00
N LYS A 133 32.35 24.66 18.36
CA LYS A 133 31.83 25.95 17.90
C LYS A 133 30.73 25.80 16.85
N ASP A 134 30.92 24.93 15.87
CA ASP A 134 29.97 24.72 14.77
C ASP A 134 28.64 24.13 15.27
N PHE A 135 28.71 23.28 16.29
CA PHE A 135 27.54 22.63 16.92
C PHE A 135 27.02 23.33 18.19
N ALA A 136 27.56 24.50 18.54
CA ALA A 136 27.23 25.25 19.76
C ALA A 136 27.39 24.44 21.07
N LEU A 137 28.38 23.55 21.13
CA LEU A 137 28.72 22.74 22.30
C LEU A 137 29.76 23.45 23.20
N PRO A 138 29.80 23.16 24.50
CA PRO A 138 30.85 23.68 25.38
C PRO A 138 32.24 23.16 24.96
N VAL A 139 33.09 24.05 24.43
CA VAL A 139 34.43 23.72 23.93
C VAL A 139 35.27 22.99 24.98
N HIS A 140 35.18 23.41 26.25
CA HIS A 140 35.86 22.75 27.37
C HIS A 140 35.42 21.29 27.53
N ALA A 141 34.11 21.01 27.56
CA ALA A 141 33.57 19.68 27.80
C ALA A 141 33.94 18.70 26.67
N VAL A 142 33.85 19.16 25.41
CA VAL A 142 34.29 18.36 24.25
C VAL A 142 35.79 18.07 24.34
N THR A 143 36.60 19.08 24.61
CA THR A 143 38.06 18.95 24.74
C THR A 143 38.44 17.95 25.83
N GLU A 144 37.86 18.10 27.02
CA GLU A 144 38.09 17.21 28.16
C GLU A 144 37.66 15.77 27.85
N THR A 145 36.49 15.60 27.23
CA THR A 145 35.97 14.28 26.87
C THR A 145 36.89 13.56 25.88
N LEU A 146 37.41 14.27 24.87
CA LEU A 146 38.32 13.70 23.89
C LEU A 146 39.69 13.36 24.50
N GLU A 147 40.30 14.28 25.22
CA GLU A 147 41.65 14.09 25.81
C GLU A 147 41.70 12.96 26.85
N ASN A 148 40.60 12.78 27.60
CA ASN A 148 40.51 11.75 28.65
C ASN A 148 40.15 10.35 28.11
N TYR A 149 39.66 10.24 26.86
CA TYR A 149 39.22 8.97 26.31
C TYR A 149 40.38 7.95 26.18
N GLY A 150 40.19 6.76 26.73
CA GLY A 150 41.16 5.67 26.67
C GLY A 150 42.44 5.90 27.51
N ARG A 151 42.46 6.90 28.40
CA ARG A 151 43.56 7.16 29.34
C ARG A 151 43.41 6.44 30.68
N VAL A 152 42.40 5.59 30.80
CA VAL A 152 42.09 4.79 31.99
C VAL A 152 41.98 3.31 31.62
N LYS A 153 42.17 2.43 32.59
CA LYS A 153 42.01 0.98 32.39
C LYS A 153 40.55 0.57 32.16
N GLU A 154 39.63 1.27 32.82
CA GLU A 154 38.19 1.08 32.72
C GLU A 154 37.54 2.45 32.89
N ASP A 155 36.66 2.85 31.96
CA ASP A 155 35.96 4.13 32.03
C ASP A 155 34.69 4.06 32.92
N PRO A 156 34.04 5.19 33.24
CA PRO A 156 32.81 5.21 34.04
C PRO A 156 31.63 4.42 33.45
N PHE A 157 31.71 4.02 32.17
CA PHE A 157 30.70 3.21 31.47
C PHE A 157 31.10 1.73 31.38
N GLY A 158 32.16 1.32 32.09
CA GLY A 158 32.68 -0.05 32.10
C GLY A 158 33.44 -0.44 30.82
N LYS A 159 33.82 0.52 29.98
CA LYS A 159 34.57 0.27 28.74
C LYS A 159 36.04 -0.01 29.09
N LYS A 160 36.56 -1.13 28.60
CA LYS A 160 37.96 -1.58 28.80
C LYS A 160 38.79 -1.59 27.52
N THR A 161 38.13 -1.47 26.37
CA THR A 161 38.75 -1.53 25.04
C THR A 161 38.51 -0.22 24.32
N PHE A 162 39.58 0.42 23.89
CA PHE A 162 39.58 1.72 23.23
C PHE A 162 40.27 1.55 21.86
N PRO A 163 39.52 1.39 20.76
CA PRO A 163 40.10 1.11 19.43
C PRO A 163 40.97 2.25 18.87
N THR A 164 40.73 3.46 19.36
CA THR A 164 41.43 4.69 19.00
C THR A 164 41.66 5.53 20.25
N LEU A 165 42.50 6.54 20.14
CA LEU A 165 42.67 7.59 21.14
C LEU A 165 42.38 8.92 20.47
N PHE A 166 41.90 9.90 21.22
CA PHE A 166 41.65 11.24 20.71
C PHE A 166 42.67 12.25 21.25
N SER A 167 42.86 13.30 20.48
CA SER A 167 43.56 14.54 20.80
C SER A 167 42.66 15.70 20.40
N SER A 168 42.52 16.70 21.26
CA SER A 168 41.69 17.87 20.98
C SER A 168 42.18 18.69 19.79
N LYS A 169 43.44 18.49 19.36
CA LYS A 169 44.12 19.23 18.29
C LYS A 169 44.13 18.50 16.95
N GLU A 170 43.68 17.25 16.89
CA GLU A 170 43.67 16.48 15.65
C GLU A 170 42.40 16.69 14.83
N HIS A 171 42.44 16.30 13.56
CA HIS A 171 41.25 16.29 12.72
C HIS A 171 40.26 15.24 13.20
N ILE A 172 39.00 15.63 13.29
CA ILE A 172 37.91 14.74 13.68
C ILE A 172 36.80 14.71 12.63
N TYR A 173 36.12 13.57 12.57
CA TYR A 173 35.01 13.31 11.66
C TYR A 173 33.75 13.15 12.48
N VAL A 174 32.73 13.94 12.18
CA VAL A 174 31.51 14.03 12.98
C VAL A 174 30.30 13.67 12.14
N LEU A 175 29.45 12.82 12.72
CA LEU A 175 28.19 12.38 12.17
C LEU A 175 27.09 12.76 13.14
N ILE A 176 25.95 13.22 12.62
CA ILE A 176 24.74 13.37 13.41
C ILE A 176 23.94 12.07 13.27
N ILE A 177 23.64 11.43 14.40
CA ILE A 177 22.94 10.15 14.41
C ILE A 177 21.68 10.21 15.27
N THR A 178 20.70 9.38 14.94
CA THR A 178 19.49 9.16 15.73
C THR A 178 19.14 7.67 15.73
N PRO A 179 18.49 7.13 16.77
CA PRO A 179 17.94 5.79 16.72
C PRO A 179 16.97 5.62 15.53
N SER A 180 17.13 4.55 14.76
CA SER A 180 16.31 4.26 13.59
C SER A 180 15.73 2.85 13.66
N LEU A 181 14.53 2.69 13.10
CA LEU A 181 13.93 1.39 12.83
C LEU A 181 14.76 0.66 11.78
N HIS A 182 15.41 -0.43 12.17
CA HIS A 182 16.33 -1.15 11.28
C HIS A 182 15.74 -2.45 10.77
N TYR A 183 15.08 -3.22 11.62
CA TYR A 183 14.50 -4.50 11.21
C TYR A 183 13.34 -4.92 12.08
N THR A 184 12.29 -5.48 11.48
CA THR A 184 11.24 -6.14 12.25
C THR A 184 11.51 -7.62 12.26
N MET A 185 11.94 -8.14 13.41
CA MET A 185 12.13 -9.58 13.68
C MET A 185 10.84 -10.42 13.57
N GLY A 186 9.71 -9.75 13.37
CA GLY A 186 8.40 -10.34 13.17
C GLY A 186 8.07 -10.45 11.69
N GLY A 187 7.11 -11.31 11.43
CA GLY A 187 6.57 -11.61 10.11
C GLY A 187 5.48 -12.65 10.31
N LEU A 188 4.89 -13.12 9.22
CA LEU A 188 3.87 -14.15 9.29
C LEU A 188 4.47 -15.45 9.86
N LYS A 189 3.79 -16.05 10.83
CA LYS A 189 4.13 -17.42 11.28
C LYS A 189 3.93 -18.38 10.12
N PHE A 190 4.83 -19.32 9.97
CA PHE A 190 4.80 -20.28 8.88
C PHE A 190 5.38 -21.63 9.30
N ASP A 191 5.03 -22.69 8.58
CA ASP A 191 5.54 -24.03 8.83
C ASP A 191 6.82 -24.33 8.02
N SER A 192 7.41 -25.52 8.24
CA SER A 192 8.62 -25.96 7.52
C SER A 192 8.42 -26.12 6.01
N ASN A 193 7.18 -26.05 5.51
CA ASN A 193 6.86 -26.09 4.09
C ASN A 193 6.67 -24.69 3.48
N GLY A 194 6.86 -23.62 4.26
CA GLY A 194 6.62 -22.25 3.82
C GLY A 194 5.15 -21.83 3.94
N GLN A 195 4.24 -22.64 4.49
CA GLN A 195 2.82 -22.29 4.57
C GLN A 195 2.54 -21.33 5.70
N ILE A 196 1.84 -20.24 5.41
CA ILE A 196 1.46 -19.26 6.43
C ILE A 196 0.42 -19.86 7.38
N LEU A 197 0.57 -19.57 8.67
CA LEU A 197 -0.29 -20.03 9.75
C LEU A 197 -1.19 -18.89 10.23
N LYS A 198 -2.42 -19.25 10.61
CA LYS A 198 -3.33 -18.41 11.39
C LYS A 198 -2.90 -18.39 12.86
N ASP A 199 -3.51 -17.51 13.64
CA ASP A 199 -3.23 -17.37 15.08
C ASP A 199 -3.51 -18.65 15.88
N ASN A 200 -4.48 -19.46 15.44
CA ASN A 200 -4.82 -20.75 16.04
C ASN A 200 -3.88 -21.90 15.61
N GLY A 201 -2.87 -21.63 14.78
CA GLY A 201 -1.92 -22.62 14.26
C GLY A 201 -2.37 -23.34 12.98
N ASP A 202 -3.59 -23.10 12.50
CA ASP A 202 -4.06 -23.68 11.24
C ASP A 202 -3.35 -23.06 10.04
N LYS A 203 -3.15 -23.86 8.99
CA LYS A 203 -2.58 -23.41 7.73
C LYS A 203 -3.58 -22.54 6.97
N ILE A 204 -3.12 -21.43 6.39
CA ILE A 204 -3.88 -20.67 5.39
C ILE A 204 -3.69 -21.37 4.05
N PRO A 205 -4.74 -22.00 3.48
CA PRO A 205 -4.58 -22.78 2.26
C PRO A 205 -4.12 -21.92 1.08
N GLY A 206 -3.10 -22.38 0.36
CA GLY A 206 -2.57 -21.70 -0.83
C GLY A 206 -1.68 -20.49 -0.55
N LEU A 207 -1.51 -20.08 0.72
CA LEU A 207 -0.66 -18.96 1.10
C LEU A 207 0.70 -19.46 1.61
N PHE A 208 1.76 -19.03 0.94
CA PHE A 208 3.13 -19.36 1.29
C PHE A 208 3.95 -18.08 1.48
N GLY A 209 4.90 -18.10 2.41
CA GLY A 209 5.79 -16.97 2.71
C GLY A 209 7.26 -17.35 2.62
N ALA A 210 8.08 -16.37 2.23
CA ALA A 210 9.53 -16.44 2.27
C ALA A 210 10.13 -15.03 2.32
N GLY A 211 11.36 -14.91 2.82
CA GLY A 211 12.06 -13.63 2.91
C GLY A 211 11.52 -12.73 4.01
N GLU A 212 11.54 -11.41 3.81
CA GLU A 212 11.21 -10.46 4.89
C GLU A 212 9.75 -10.50 5.36
N VAL A 213 8.86 -11.21 4.65
CA VAL A 213 7.47 -11.40 5.09
C VAL A 213 7.33 -12.47 6.18
N THR A 214 8.32 -13.36 6.34
CA THR A 214 8.27 -14.48 7.29
C THR A 214 8.87 -14.12 8.65
N GLY A 215 8.29 -14.67 9.72
CA GLY A 215 8.70 -14.38 11.10
C GLY A 215 9.28 -15.58 11.83
N GLY A 216 10.13 -15.33 12.83
CA GLY A 216 10.58 -16.35 13.80
C GLY A 216 11.92 -17.03 13.49
N LEU A 217 12.43 -16.98 12.26
CA LEU A 217 13.74 -17.57 11.93
C LEU A 217 14.92 -16.86 12.58
N HIS A 218 14.79 -15.55 12.81
CA HIS A 218 15.85 -14.75 13.45
C HIS A 218 15.79 -14.80 14.98
N GLY A 219 14.81 -15.49 15.58
CA GLY A 219 14.65 -15.55 17.03
C GLY A 219 14.54 -14.15 17.68
N GLY A 220 15.22 -13.95 18.81
CA GLY A 220 15.24 -12.66 19.52
C GLY A 220 16.19 -11.60 18.95
N ASN A 221 17.12 -11.97 18.06
CA ASN A 221 18.11 -11.03 17.51
C ASN A 221 18.57 -11.41 16.09
N ARG A 222 18.56 -10.44 15.16
CA ARG A 222 18.96 -10.67 13.76
C ARG A 222 20.47 -10.89 13.67
N LEU A 223 20.88 -12.12 13.35
CA LEU A 223 22.27 -12.40 13.00
C LEU A 223 22.50 -12.07 11.52
N ALA A 224 23.62 -11.42 11.21
CA ALA A 224 23.99 -11.08 9.85
C ALA A 224 24.11 -12.36 9.00
N GLY A 225 23.63 -12.31 7.75
CA GLY A 225 23.65 -13.44 6.82
C GLY A 225 22.41 -14.35 6.86
N ASN A 226 21.64 -14.38 7.96
CA ASN A 226 20.46 -15.23 8.08
C ASN A 226 19.33 -14.84 7.11
N SER A 227 19.20 -13.54 6.78
CA SER A 227 18.17 -13.04 5.86
C SER A 227 18.36 -13.61 4.45
N LEU A 228 19.61 -13.83 4.02
CA LEU A 228 19.88 -14.44 2.72
C LEU A 228 19.51 -15.92 2.73
N LEU A 229 19.78 -16.64 3.83
CA LEU A 229 19.38 -18.03 3.99
C LEU A 229 17.86 -18.19 4.04
N GLU A 230 17.15 -17.31 4.74
CA GLU A 230 15.69 -17.25 4.74
C GLU A 230 15.14 -17.07 3.31
N CYS A 231 15.66 -16.10 2.56
CA CYS A 231 15.26 -15.87 1.17
C CYS A 231 15.55 -17.09 0.28
N VAL A 232 16.75 -17.67 0.34
CA VAL A 232 17.17 -18.73 -0.60
C VAL A 232 16.53 -20.08 -0.25
N VAL A 233 16.51 -20.44 1.04
CA VAL A 233 15.98 -21.74 1.49
C VAL A 233 14.46 -21.72 1.45
N TYR A 234 13.84 -20.79 2.16
CA TYR A 234 12.38 -20.74 2.20
C TYR A 234 11.77 -20.19 0.92
N GLY A 235 12.48 -19.36 0.14
CA GLY A 235 12.01 -19.00 -1.20
C GLY A 235 11.88 -20.22 -2.11
N ARG A 236 12.86 -21.14 -2.07
CA ARG A 236 12.79 -22.40 -2.82
C ARG A 236 11.71 -23.33 -2.27
N ILE A 237 11.64 -23.53 -0.96
CA ILE A 237 10.65 -24.41 -0.32
C ILE A 237 9.23 -23.90 -0.58
N ALA A 238 8.97 -22.61 -0.31
CA ALA A 238 7.69 -21.96 -0.56
C ALA A 238 7.33 -22.02 -2.05
N GLY A 239 8.26 -21.74 -2.96
CA GLY A 239 8.01 -21.84 -4.40
C GLY A 239 7.65 -23.26 -4.86
N VAL A 240 8.41 -24.27 -4.43
CA VAL A 240 8.14 -25.68 -4.75
C VAL A 240 6.83 -26.15 -4.16
N ASN A 241 6.51 -25.78 -2.92
CA ASN A 241 5.29 -26.21 -2.26
C ASN A 241 4.07 -25.44 -2.74
N ALA A 242 4.21 -24.15 -3.09
CA ALA A 242 3.19 -23.40 -3.80
C ALA A 242 2.87 -24.09 -5.13
N TRP A 243 3.90 -24.47 -5.90
CA TRP A 243 3.71 -25.26 -7.11
C TRP A 243 3.07 -26.62 -6.83
N LYS A 244 3.51 -27.41 -5.85
CA LYS A 244 2.89 -28.72 -5.54
C LYS A 244 1.47 -28.60 -5.00
N SER A 245 1.17 -27.51 -4.31
CA SER A 245 -0.16 -27.18 -3.77
C SER A 245 -1.16 -26.79 -4.84
N LYS A 246 -0.88 -27.08 -6.14
CA LYS A 246 -1.78 -26.87 -7.29
C LYS A 246 -3.24 -27.18 -6.99
N LYS A 247 -3.61 -28.00 -6.00
CA LYS A 247 -5.01 -28.14 -5.59
C LYS A 247 -5.73 -26.81 -5.23
N PHE A 248 -5.05 -25.75 -4.79
CA PHE A 248 -5.68 -24.44 -4.51
C PHE A 248 -5.60 -23.45 -5.69
N THR A 249 -4.49 -23.40 -6.43
CA THR A 249 -4.37 -22.61 -7.67
C THR A 249 -5.10 -23.26 -8.85
N HIS A 250 -5.03 -24.58 -9.02
CA HIS A 250 -6.00 -25.34 -9.85
C HIS A 250 -7.39 -25.40 -9.21
N GLY A 251 -7.62 -25.01 -7.95
CA GLY A 251 -8.98 -24.84 -7.44
C GLY A 251 -9.65 -23.62 -8.08
N LEU A 252 -8.94 -22.48 -8.05
CA LEU A 252 -9.34 -21.24 -8.71
C LEU A 252 -9.24 -21.32 -10.26
N ILE A 253 -8.24 -22.01 -10.81
CA ILE A 253 -8.05 -22.20 -12.26
C ILE A 253 -8.88 -23.38 -12.83
N ARG A 254 -9.15 -24.47 -12.09
CA ARG A 254 -10.16 -25.48 -12.55
C ARG A 254 -11.57 -24.97 -12.42
N ARG A 255 -11.89 -24.14 -11.40
CA ARG A 255 -13.16 -23.40 -11.40
C ARG A 255 -13.31 -22.60 -12.70
N GLN A 256 -12.22 -22.15 -13.33
CA GLN A 256 -12.25 -21.45 -14.62
C GLN A 256 -12.37 -22.32 -15.87
N HIS A 257 -12.41 -23.65 -15.77
CA HIS A 257 -12.73 -24.51 -16.91
C HIS A 257 -14.19 -24.95 -16.89
N SER A 258 -14.78 -25.11 -15.69
CA SER A 258 -16.19 -25.44 -15.53
C SER A 258 -16.78 -24.94 -14.21
N TYR A 259 -18.05 -24.55 -14.26
CA TYR A 259 -18.84 -23.97 -13.17
C TYR A 259 -20.06 -24.83 -12.89
N ARG A 260 -20.54 -24.82 -11.65
CA ARG A 260 -21.78 -25.51 -11.29
C ARG A 260 -22.93 -24.52 -11.19
N ASP A 261 -24.06 -24.88 -11.76
CA ASP A 261 -25.31 -24.16 -11.55
C ASP A 261 -25.93 -24.48 -10.18
N ARG A 262 -27.12 -23.94 -9.92
CA ARG A 262 -27.86 -24.20 -8.68
C ARG A 262 -28.30 -25.65 -8.52
N ALA A 263 -28.52 -26.37 -9.62
CA ALA A 263 -28.86 -27.79 -9.62
C ALA A 263 -27.60 -28.68 -9.47
N GLY A 264 -26.41 -28.09 -9.42
CA GLY A 264 -25.13 -28.78 -9.33
C GLY A 264 -24.62 -29.31 -10.68
N VAL A 265 -25.27 -28.95 -11.79
CA VAL A 265 -24.88 -29.33 -13.15
C VAL A 265 -23.63 -28.56 -13.55
N GLU A 266 -22.68 -29.25 -14.17
CA GLU A 266 -21.40 -28.70 -14.57
C GLU A 266 -21.44 -28.12 -15.99
N HIS A 267 -21.01 -26.87 -16.14
CA HIS A 267 -21.02 -26.09 -17.36
C HIS A 267 -19.62 -25.60 -17.70
N PRO A 268 -19.18 -25.63 -18.96
CA PRO A 268 -17.87 -25.10 -19.32
C PRO A 268 -17.80 -23.57 -19.20
N SER A 269 -16.61 -23.04 -18.89
CA SER A 269 -16.34 -21.59 -18.92
C SER A 269 -16.27 -21.07 -20.34
N GLY A 270 -16.99 -19.98 -20.63
CA GLY A 270 -17.00 -19.35 -21.95
C GLY A 270 -15.71 -18.61 -22.27
N LEU A 271 -15.00 -18.12 -21.24
CA LEU A 271 -13.79 -17.30 -21.35
C LEU A 271 -12.67 -17.85 -20.48
N LEU A 272 -11.43 -17.51 -20.85
CA LEU A 272 -10.22 -17.80 -20.07
C LEU A 272 -9.43 -16.50 -19.84
N PRO A 273 -8.67 -16.37 -18.73
CA PRO A 273 -7.91 -15.15 -18.44
C PRO A 273 -6.73 -14.92 -19.39
N THR A 274 -6.20 -15.99 -19.98
CA THR A 274 -4.94 -15.99 -20.75
C THR A 274 -5.13 -15.82 -22.25
N GLU A 275 -6.38 -15.80 -22.72
CA GLU A 275 -6.69 -15.80 -24.15
C GLU A 275 -7.89 -14.90 -24.44
N PHE A 276 -7.74 -14.06 -25.47
CA PHE A 276 -8.85 -13.28 -26.02
C PHE A 276 -9.66 -14.12 -26.99
N LYS A 277 -10.98 -14.11 -26.79
CA LYS A 277 -11.95 -14.83 -27.60
C LYS A 277 -12.95 -13.88 -28.22
N SER A 278 -13.12 -13.96 -29.53
CA SER A 278 -14.06 -13.12 -30.29
C SER A 278 -15.50 -13.58 -30.06
N LEU A 279 -16.34 -12.72 -29.50
CA LEU A 279 -17.75 -12.99 -29.24
C LEU A 279 -18.63 -12.10 -30.12
N PRO A 280 -19.66 -12.63 -30.81
CA PRO A 280 -20.54 -11.83 -31.66
C PRO A 280 -21.59 -11.07 -30.85
N LEU A 281 -21.84 -9.81 -31.21
CA LEU A 281 -22.94 -9.02 -30.69
C LEU A 281 -24.27 -9.59 -31.21
N ILE A 282 -25.12 -10.08 -30.31
CA ILE A 282 -26.40 -10.71 -30.67
C ILE A 282 -27.61 -9.82 -30.39
N GLU A 283 -27.49 -8.90 -29.43
CA GLU A 283 -28.59 -8.04 -29.05
C GLU A 283 -28.06 -6.72 -28.47
N ARG A 284 -28.84 -5.66 -28.68
CA ARG A 284 -28.61 -4.34 -28.08
C ARG A 284 -29.94 -3.74 -27.71
N TYR A 285 -30.02 -3.23 -26.49
CA TYR A 285 -31.18 -2.46 -26.03
C TYR A 285 -30.73 -1.28 -25.17
N VAL A 286 -31.61 -0.29 -25.04
CA VAL A 286 -31.33 0.98 -24.38
C VAL A 286 -32.28 1.11 -23.19
N PRO A 287 -31.85 0.71 -21.96
CA PRO A 287 -32.72 0.75 -20.79
C PRO A 287 -33.08 2.19 -20.39
N ASN A 288 -32.24 3.17 -20.73
CA ASN A 288 -32.50 4.58 -20.45
C ASN A 288 -31.74 5.51 -21.42
N LYS A 289 -31.90 6.83 -21.27
CA LYS A 289 -31.34 7.82 -22.20
C LYS A 289 -29.82 7.86 -22.27
N SER A 290 -29.11 7.34 -21.26
CA SER A 290 -27.65 7.50 -21.16
C SER A 290 -26.87 6.21 -21.36
N CYS A 291 -27.50 5.05 -21.19
CA CYS A 291 -26.85 3.76 -21.16
C CYS A 291 -27.47 2.76 -22.12
N ALA A 292 -26.62 1.93 -22.72
CA ALA A 292 -27.01 0.82 -23.58
C ALA A 292 -26.48 -0.49 -22.98
N VAL A 293 -27.24 -1.56 -23.18
CA VAL A 293 -26.80 -2.92 -22.86
C VAL A 293 -26.49 -3.62 -24.17
N LEU A 294 -25.28 -4.19 -24.23
CA LEU A 294 -24.78 -4.96 -25.36
C LEU A 294 -24.59 -6.40 -24.93
N LYS A 295 -25.25 -7.30 -25.65
CA LYS A 295 -25.27 -8.73 -25.36
C LYS A 295 -24.47 -9.49 -26.40
N TYR A 296 -23.48 -10.23 -25.95
CA TYR A 296 -22.59 -11.02 -26.80
C TYR A 296 -22.79 -12.50 -26.55
N ALA A 297 -22.82 -13.33 -27.60
CA ALA A 297 -22.96 -14.77 -27.43
C ALA A 297 -21.65 -15.40 -26.94
N LEU A 298 -21.74 -16.26 -25.92
CA LEU A 298 -20.66 -17.18 -25.56
C LEU A 298 -20.54 -18.30 -26.60
N PRO A 299 -19.43 -19.09 -26.59
CA PRO A 299 -19.17 -20.10 -27.62
C PRO A 299 -20.27 -21.16 -27.81
N SER A 300 -21.09 -21.39 -26.78
CA SER A 300 -22.30 -22.20 -26.90
C SER A 300 -23.32 -21.78 -25.85
N LYS A 301 -24.58 -22.17 -26.06
CA LYS A 301 -25.68 -21.93 -25.12
C LYS A 301 -25.50 -22.57 -23.74
N ASN A 302 -24.57 -23.52 -23.60
CA ASN A 302 -24.28 -24.21 -22.35
C ASN A 302 -23.10 -23.61 -21.59
N HIS A 303 -22.38 -22.64 -22.16
CA HIS A 303 -21.27 -21.98 -21.48
C HIS A 303 -21.80 -21.00 -20.45
N MET A 304 -21.15 -20.98 -19.28
CA MET A 304 -21.29 -19.89 -18.31
C MET A 304 -20.16 -18.90 -18.49
N LEU A 305 -20.39 -17.64 -18.14
CA LEU A 305 -19.34 -16.62 -18.23
C LEU A 305 -18.15 -16.92 -17.33
N GLY A 306 -18.44 -17.51 -16.16
CA GLY A 306 -17.41 -18.01 -15.28
C GLY A 306 -16.67 -16.91 -14.52
N LEU A 307 -17.41 -16.02 -13.87
CA LEU A 307 -16.84 -15.00 -12.98
C LEU A 307 -17.17 -15.34 -11.54
N LEU A 308 -16.19 -15.26 -10.66
CA LEU A 308 -16.46 -15.09 -9.24
C LEU A 308 -17.00 -13.67 -9.01
N CYS A 309 -17.82 -13.51 -7.98
CA CYS A 309 -18.45 -12.24 -7.65
C CYS A 309 -17.39 -11.14 -7.47
N GLY A 310 -17.51 -10.04 -8.22
CA GLY A 310 -16.59 -8.90 -8.18
C GLY A 310 -15.38 -9.01 -9.13
N GLN A 311 -15.31 -10.06 -9.95
CA GLN A 311 -14.40 -10.12 -11.09
C GLN A 311 -14.96 -9.35 -12.31
N TYR A 312 -14.07 -9.04 -13.24
CA TYR A 312 -14.41 -8.32 -14.47
C TYR A 312 -13.74 -8.97 -15.70
N LEU A 313 -14.04 -8.45 -16.88
CA LEU A 313 -13.53 -8.90 -18.17
C LEU A 313 -12.66 -7.82 -18.80
N ALA A 314 -11.61 -8.21 -19.51
CA ALA A 314 -10.95 -7.37 -20.50
C ALA A 314 -11.69 -7.49 -21.83
N VAL A 315 -11.95 -6.34 -22.44
CA VAL A 315 -12.60 -6.22 -23.74
C VAL A 315 -11.64 -5.49 -24.66
N ARG A 316 -11.35 -6.10 -25.80
CA ARG A 316 -10.38 -5.60 -26.77
C ARG A 316 -11.04 -5.31 -28.10
N TYR A 317 -10.81 -4.11 -28.60
CA TYR A 317 -11.13 -3.71 -29.96
C TYR A 317 -9.83 -3.70 -30.75
N ARG A 318 -9.75 -4.54 -31.79
CA ARG A 318 -8.55 -4.64 -32.62
C ARG A 318 -8.37 -3.40 -33.48
N ALA A 319 -7.14 -2.94 -33.58
CA ALA A 319 -6.74 -1.90 -34.52
C ALA A 319 -7.20 -2.26 -35.94
N GLN A 320 -7.75 -1.30 -36.67
CA GLN A 320 -8.18 -1.50 -38.07
C GLN A 320 -7.10 -1.13 -39.09
N ARG A 321 -6.03 -0.46 -38.62
CA ARG A 321 -4.89 -0.01 -39.42
C ARG A 321 -3.59 -0.38 -38.70
N GLU A 322 -2.51 -0.52 -39.45
CA GLU A 322 -1.19 -0.91 -38.91
C GLU A 322 -0.57 0.15 -37.99
N ASP A 323 -1.00 1.42 -38.09
CA ASP A 323 -0.54 2.54 -37.27
C ASP A 323 -1.35 2.75 -35.97
N GLU A 324 -2.39 1.94 -35.75
CA GLU A 324 -3.23 1.99 -34.56
C GLU A 324 -2.88 0.85 -33.58
N GLU A 325 -2.98 1.12 -32.28
CA GLU A 325 -2.88 0.09 -31.25
C GLU A 325 -4.25 -0.48 -30.88
N ASP A 326 -4.25 -1.72 -30.41
CA ASP A 326 -5.44 -2.36 -29.83
C ASP A 326 -5.93 -1.55 -28.62
N VAL A 327 -7.23 -1.32 -28.54
CA VAL A 327 -7.83 -0.67 -27.36
C VAL A 327 -8.36 -1.74 -26.42
N VAL A 328 -7.81 -1.82 -25.20
CA VAL A 328 -8.29 -2.71 -24.14
C VAL A 328 -8.97 -1.90 -23.04
N GLN A 329 -10.18 -2.31 -22.64
CA GLN A 329 -10.88 -1.73 -21.51
C GLN A 329 -11.57 -2.80 -20.67
N TYR A 330 -11.72 -2.53 -19.37
CA TYR A 330 -12.26 -3.47 -18.39
C TYR A 330 -13.73 -3.20 -18.09
N TYR A 331 -14.53 -4.25 -18.06
CA TYR A 331 -15.97 -4.18 -17.80
C TYR A 331 -16.40 -5.25 -16.80
N SER A 332 -17.13 -4.83 -15.77
CA SER A 332 -17.91 -5.74 -14.93
C SER A 332 -19.24 -6.04 -15.63
N PRO A 333 -19.48 -7.29 -16.04
CA PRO A 333 -20.72 -7.65 -16.72
C PRO A 333 -21.91 -7.62 -15.77
N MET A 334 -23.09 -7.42 -16.35
CA MET A 334 -24.37 -7.41 -15.64
C MET A 334 -25.15 -8.71 -15.76
N THR A 335 -24.65 -9.65 -16.56
CA THR A 335 -25.21 -11.01 -16.65
C THR A 335 -25.23 -11.65 -15.28
N PRO A 336 -26.40 -12.10 -14.80
CA PRO A 336 -26.49 -12.89 -13.59
C PRO A 336 -25.58 -14.12 -13.65
N ALA A 337 -24.98 -14.49 -12.51
CA ALA A 337 -24.00 -15.57 -12.45
C ALA A 337 -24.58 -16.95 -12.87
N ASP A 338 -25.91 -17.10 -12.89
CA ASP A 338 -26.65 -18.31 -13.23
C ASP A 338 -27.24 -18.30 -14.65
N GLU A 339 -26.89 -17.32 -15.48
CA GLU A 339 -27.29 -17.28 -16.88
C GLU A 339 -26.23 -17.89 -17.82
N TYR A 340 -26.71 -18.40 -18.95
CA TYR A 340 -25.91 -19.17 -19.91
C TYR A 340 -25.90 -18.54 -21.30
N GLY A 341 -24.86 -18.86 -22.05
CA GLY A 341 -24.79 -18.63 -23.49
C GLY A 341 -24.53 -17.19 -23.91
N HIS A 342 -24.41 -16.26 -22.97
CA HIS A 342 -24.16 -14.86 -23.32
C HIS A 342 -23.49 -14.06 -22.19
N VAL A 343 -23.03 -12.86 -22.53
CA VAL A 343 -22.54 -11.83 -21.61
C VAL A 343 -23.14 -10.47 -21.94
N GLU A 344 -23.53 -9.71 -20.93
CA GLU A 344 -24.15 -8.39 -21.03
C GLU A 344 -23.23 -7.34 -20.43
N LEU A 345 -22.84 -6.37 -21.27
CA LEU A 345 -22.07 -5.21 -20.86
C LEU A 345 -22.95 -3.98 -20.89
N VAL A 346 -22.91 -3.18 -19.82
CA VAL A 346 -23.52 -1.86 -19.80
C VAL A 346 -22.48 -0.83 -20.20
N ILE A 347 -22.81 -0.02 -21.19
CA ILE A 347 -21.98 1.10 -21.64
C ILE A 347 -22.75 2.39 -21.57
N LYS A 348 -22.06 3.48 -21.23
CA LYS A 348 -22.61 4.83 -21.40
C LYS A 348 -22.48 5.21 -22.87
N HIS A 349 -23.55 5.67 -23.50
CA HIS A 349 -23.55 6.07 -24.93
C HIS A 349 -23.77 7.57 -25.14
N THR A 350 -23.92 8.34 -24.06
CA THR A 350 -24.05 9.80 -24.10
C THR A 350 -22.75 10.47 -23.69
N MET A 351 -22.41 11.56 -24.37
CA MET A 351 -21.19 12.35 -24.12
C MET A 351 -19.92 11.47 -24.14
N ILE A 352 -19.87 10.50 -25.05
CA ILE A 352 -18.69 9.65 -25.27
C ILE A 352 -17.72 10.33 -26.24
N ALA A 353 -16.43 10.18 -25.98
CA ALA A 353 -15.40 10.70 -26.89
C ALA A 353 -15.42 9.90 -28.20
N PRO A 354 -15.38 10.55 -29.38
CA PRO A 354 -15.22 9.86 -30.65
C PRO A 354 -14.00 8.93 -30.63
N GLY A 355 -14.16 7.69 -31.11
CA GLY A 355 -13.11 6.68 -31.14
C GLY A 355 -12.85 5.94 -29.82
N SER A 356 -13.49 6.34 -28.71
CA SER A 356 -13.45 5.58 -27.46
C SER A 356 -14.07 4.18 -27.60
N MET A 357 -13.73 3.26 -26.71
CA MET A 357 -14.31 1.90 -26.73
C MET A 357 -15.86 1.93 -26.71
N PRO A 358 -16.56 2.73 -25.88
CA PRO A 358 -18.02 2.84 -25.97
C PRO A 358 -18.53 3.34 -27.34
N ASP A 359 -17.83 4.29 -27.98
CA ASP A 359 -18.20 4.81 -29.31
C ASP A 359 -18.06 3.71 -30.38
N LYS A 360 -16.97 2.94 -30.30
CA LYS A 360 -16.73 1.78 -31.16
C LYS A 360 -17.81 0.72 -30.96
N MET A 361 -18.10 0.34 -29.72
CA MET A 361 -19.12 -0.66 -29.39
C MET A 361 -20.53 -0.25 -29.83
N MET A 362 -20.88 1.03 -29.74
CA MET A 362 -22.16 1.55 -30.23
C MET A 362 -22.31 1.56 -31.74
N LYS A 363 -21.21 1.56 -32.49
CA LYS A 363 -21.23 1.53 -33.96
C LYS A 363 -21.27 0.11 -34.52
N MET A 364 -21.01 -0.91 -33.70
CA MET A 364 -20.99 -2.29 -34.15
C MET A 364 -22.35 -2.75 -34.68
N ALA A 365 -22.38 -3.57 -35.72
CA ALA A 365 -23.60 -4.21 -36.21
C ALA A 365 -23.88 -5.53 -35.45
N LEU A 366 -25.12 -6.02 -35.50
CA LEU A 366 -25.42 -7.38 -35.01
C LEU A 366 -24.63 -8.41 -35.82
N GLY A 367 -24.02 -9.38 -35.14
CA GLY A 367 -23.14 -10.39 -35.71
C GLY A 367 -21.65 -10.00 -35.71
N GLU A 368 -21.31 -8.71 -35.61
CA GLU A 368 -19.91 -8.29 -35.47
C GLU A 368 -19.32 -8.72 -34.13
N THR A 369 -18.03 -9.01 -34.12
CA THR A 369 -17.35 -9.58 -32.96
C THR A 369 -16.49 -8.56 -32.22
N LEU A 370 -16.36 -8.77 -30.91
CA LEU A 370 -15.42 -8.06 -30.05
C LEU A 370 -14.65 -9.10 -29.24
N ASP A 371 -13.39 -8.82 -28.90
CA ASP A 371 -12.53 -9.78 -28.21
C ASP A 371 -12.70 -9.66 -26.69
N PHE A 372 -12.86 -10.79 -26.00
CA PHE A 372 -13.03 -10.87 -24.55
C PHE A 372 -12.01 -11.80 -23.91
N ALA A 373 -11.43 -11.39 -22.78
CA ALA A 373 -10.62 -12.24 -21.92
C ALA A 373 -11.06 -12.09 -20.46
N GLY A 374 -11.01 -13.17 -19.70
CA GLY A 374 -11.41 -13.18 -18.28
C GLY A 374 -11.88 -14.57 -17.82
N PRO A 375 -12.21 -14.72 -16.53
CA PRO A 375 -12.26 -13.70 -15.49
C PRO A 375 -10.89 -13.09 -15.13
N LEU A 376 -10.85 -11.80 -14.85
CA LEU A 376 -9.67 -11.12 -14.31
C LEU A 376 -9.83 -10.86 -12.80
N GLY A 377 -8.72 -10.51 -12.14
CA GLY A 377 -8.70 -10.16 -10.71
C GLY A 377 -9.69 -9.04 -10.40
N GLY A 378 -10.11 -8.94 -9.15
CA GLY A 378 -11.13 -7.98 -8.72
C GLY A 378 -11.38 -8.10 -7.21
N PHE A 379 -12.40 -7.41 -6.70
CA PHE A 379 -12.87 -7.61 -5.33
C PHE A 379 -13.65 -8.93 -5.22
N MET A 380 -12.94 -10.05 -5.12
CA MET A 380 -13.55 -11.38 -5.04
C MET A 380 -14.33 -11.54 -3.72
N TYR A 381 -15.64 -11.38 -3.79
CA TYR A 381 -16.53 -11.50 -2.65
C TYR A 381 -16.99 -12.94 -2.46
N GLU A 382 -16.96 -13.41 -1.21
CA GLU A 382 -17.58 -14.67 -0.78
C GLU A 382 -18.63 -14.39 0.30
N PRO A 383 -19.68 -15.22 0.42
CA PRO A 383 -20.73 -15.00 1.42
C PRO A 383 -20.18 -14.85 2.85
N ASN A 384 -20.68 -13.86 3.59
CA ASN A 384 -20.21 -13.50 4.93
C ASN A 384 -18.72 -13.13 5.05
N MET A 385 -18.05 -12.78 3.96
CA MET A 385 -16.65 -12.30 4.01
C MET A 385 -16.49 -11.04 4.87
N TYR A 386 -17.53 -10.21 4.93
CA TYR A 386 -17.57 -9.00 5.77
C TYR A 386 -18.89 -8.91 6.54
N SER A 387 -18.84 -8.31 7.73
CA SER A 387 -20.06 -7.96 8.47
C SER A 387 -20.80 -6.79 7.81
N LYS A 388 -20.06 -5.80 7.31
CA LYS A 388 -20.58 -4.64 6.59
C LYS A 388 -19.72 -4.32 5.36
N LEU A 389 -20.37 -3.92 4.27
CA LEU A 389 -19.73 -3.54 3.01
C LEU A 389 -20.35 -2.23 2.50
N GLY A 390 -19.56 -1.16 2.48
CA GLY A 390 -19.94 0.12 1.89
C GLY A 390 -19.61 0.16 0.40
N MET A 391 -20.49 0.75 -0.40
CA MET A 391 -20.39 0.81 -1.86
C MET A 391 -20.63 2.24 -2.34
N ILE A 392 -19.70 2.80 -3.12
CA ILE A 392 -19.87 4.10 -3.76
C ILE A 392 -19.83 3.92 -5.28
N ALA A 393 -20.97 4.18 -5.93
CA ALA A 393 -21.11 4.01 -7.38
C ALA A 393 -21.43 5.33 -8.08
N GLY A 394 -20.96 5.49 -9.32
CA GLY A 394 -21.36 6.57 -10.22
C GLY A 394 -21.70 6.07 -11.62
N GLY A 395 -22.89 6.36 -12.12
CA GLY A 395 -23.33 5.95 -13.46
C GLY A 395 -23.19 4.44 -13.72
N THR A 396 -22.42 4.04 -14.72
CA THR A 396 -22.15 2.63 -15.06
C THR A 396 -21.29 1.89 -14.04
N GLY A 397 -20.68 2.59 -13.07
CA GLY A 397 -19.97 1.98 -11.95
C GLY A 397 -20.86 1.16 -11.00
N ILE A 398 -22.17 1.14 -11.23
CA ILE A 398 -23.11 0.27 -10.52
C ILE A 398 -22.91 -1.22 -10.85
N SER A 399 -22.36 -1.56 -12.01
CA SER A 399 -22.25 -2.96 -12.46
C SER A 399 -21.51 -3.89 -11.47
N PRO A 400 -20.29 -3.57 -10.98
CA PRO A 400 -19.65 -4.40 -9.96
C PRO A 400 -20.45 -4.46 -8.64
N MET A 401 -21.17 -3.40 -8.29
CA MET A 401 -21.99 -3.37 -7.07
C MET A 401 -23.18 -4.31 -7.20
N MET A 402 -23.84 -4.33 -8.36
CA MET A 402 -24.98 -5.21 -8.62
C MET A 402 -24.58 -6.69 -8.61
N GLN A 403 -23.37 -7.04 -9.08
CA GLN A 403 -22.87 -8.41 -8.92
C GLN A 403 -22.85 -8.83 -7.45
N ILE A 404 -22.37 -7.97 -6.56
CA ILE A 404 -22.26 -8.24 -5.12
C ILE A 404 -23.64 -8.22 -4.46
N ILE A 405 -24.45 -7.18 -4.72
CA ILE A 405 -25.81 -7.06 -4.18
C ILE A 405 -26.66 -8.29 -4.55
N ARG A 406 -26.64 -8.71 -5.81
CA ARG A 406 -27.36 -9.91 -6.25
C ARG A 406 -26.81 -11.18 -5.60
N THR A 407 -25.50 -11.28 -5.39
CA THR A 407 -24.88 -12.45 -4.72
C THR A 407 -25.34 -12.56 -3.27
N VAL A 408 -25.23 -11.47 -2.50
CA VAL A 408 -25.62 -11.42 -1.09
C VAL A 408 -27.12 -11.70 -0.94
N THR A 409 -27.95 -11.02 -1.71
CA THR A 409 -29.42 -11.15 -1.57
C THR A 409 -29.96 -12.50 -2.02
N ARG A 410 -29.27 -13.20 -2.93
CA ARG A 410 -29.66 -14.54 -3.38
C ARG A 410 -29.16 -15.66 -2.45
N HIS A 411 -28.18 -15.41 -1.59
CA HIS A 411 -27.59 -16.43 -0.72
C HIS A 411 -28.26 -16.40 0.67
N PRO A 412 -29.11 -17.37 1.05
CA PRO A 412 -29.93 -17.28 2.27
C PRO A 412 -29.14 -17.22 3.58
N ALA A 413 -27.93 -17.79 3.59
CA ALA A 413 -27.06 -17.77 4.76
C ALA A 413 -26.10 -16.56 4.79
N ASP A 414 -26.19 -15.66 3.81
CA ASP A 414 -25.36 -14.47 3.76
C ASP A 414 -26.02 -13.31 4.52
N SER A 415 -25.34 -12.83 5.55
CA SER A 415 -25.82 -11.82 6.48
C SER A 415 -25.06 -10.50 6.37
N THR A 416 -24.20 -10.34 5.36
CA THR A 416 -23.46 -9.08 5.14
C THR A 416 -24.44 -7.91 4.98
N HIS A 417 -24.20 -6.83 5.73
CA HIS A 417 -24.95 -5.57 5.58
C HIS A 417 -24.35 -4.70 4.47
N LEU A 418 -25.14 -4.32 3.48
CA LEU A 418 -24.71 -3.52 2.34
C LEU A 418 -25.19 -2.08 2.47
N SER A 419 -24.31 -1.12 2.22
CA SER A 419 -24.67 0.31 2.19
C SER A 419 -24.20 0.93 0.89
N LEU A 420 -25.13 1.30 0.01
CA LEU A 420 -24.86 1.86 -1.31
C LEU A 420 -25.16 3.37 -1.35
N LEU A 421 -24.15 4.17 -1.71
CA LEU A 421 -24.32 5.55 -2.17
C LEU A 421 -24.15 5.58 -3.70
N TYR A 422 -25.20 5.94 -4.43
CA TYR A 422 -25.22 5.87 -5.89
C TYR A 422 -25.50 7.22 -6.55
N GLY A 423 -24.54 7.77 -7.29
CA GLY A 423 -24.64 9.09 -7.93
C GLY A 423 -24.93 9.03 -9.44
N ASN A 424 -25.91 9.82 -9.88
CA ASN A 424 -26.29 9.98 -11.29
C ASN A 424 -26.61 11.46 -11.59
N ALA A 425 -26.64 11.83 -12.88
CA ALA A 425 -26.95 13.22 -13.25
C ALA A 425 -28.45 13.50 -13.13
N GLU A 426 -29.29 12.64 -13.70
CA GLU A 426 -30.76 12.72 -13.65
C GLU A 426 -31.39 11.39 -13.24
N GLU A 427 -32.68 11.40 -12.89
CA GLU A 427 -33.40 10.22 -12.42
C GLU A 427 -33.49 9.11 -13.49
N ASP A 428 -33.63 9.49 -14.76
CA ASP A 428 -33.64 8.56 -15.90
C ASP A 428 -32.29 7.85 -16.06
N ASP A 429 -31.18 8.42 -15.56
CA ASP A 429 -29.85 7.82 -15.70
C ASP A 429 -29.60 6.68 -14.70
N ILE A 430 -30.50 6.46 -13.73
CA ILE A 430 -30.31 5.47 -12.68
C ILE A 430 -30.52 4.06 -13.24
N LEU A 431 -29.42 3.37 -13.50
CA LEU A 431 -29.44 1.96 -13.89
C LEU A 431 -29.91 1.07 -12.74
N CYS A 432 -30.67 0.03 -13.07
CA CYS A 432 -31.20 -0.95 -12.10
C CYS A 432 -32.04 -0.33 -10.96
N LYS A 433 -32.62 0.86 -11.18
CA LYS A 433 -33.38 1.59 -10.16
C LYS A 433 -34.47 0.76 -9.51
N GLU A 434 -35.32 0.13 -10.33
CA GLU A 434 -36.46 -0.66 -9.85
C GLU A 434 -36.00 -1.87 -9.04
N GLU A 435 -34.96 -2.57 -9.51
CA GLU A 435 -34.37 -3.71 -8.80
C GLU A 435 -33.75 -3.28 -7.47
N LEU A 436 -32.98 -2.19 -7.44
CA LEU A 436 -32.37 -1.64 -6.23
C LEU A 436 -33.42 -1.23 -5.20
N MET A 437 -34.48 -0.55 -5.63
CA MET A 437 -35.58 -0.14 -4.75
C MET A 437 -36.36 -1.34 -4.22
N TYR A 438 -36.62 -2.35 -5.06
CA TYR A 438 -37.24 -3.59 -4.62
C TYR A 438 -36.38 -4.31 -3.58
N ILE A 439 -35.07 -4.41 -3.81
CA ILE A 439 -34.15 -5.04 -2.85
C ILE A 439 -34.12 -4.24 -1.53
N ALA A 440 -33.95 -2.92 -1.58
CA ALA A 440 -33.87 -2.09 -0.38
C ALA A 440 -35.17 -2.07 0.45
N THR A 441 -36.33 -2.32 -0.20
CA THR A 441 -37.63 -2.41 0.50
C THR A 441 -37.93 -3.80 1.05
N THR A 442 -37.29 -4.85 0.51
CA THR A 442 -37.55 -6.25 0.89
C THR A 442 -36.44 -6.89 1.73
N ARG A 443 -35.27 -6.24 1.82
CA ARG A 443 -34.10 -6.75 2.54
C ARG A 443 -33.61 -5.75 3.57
N GLU A 444 -33.70 -6.12 4.83
CA GLU A 444 -33.26 -5.28 5.96
C GLU A 444 -31.75 -5.05 5.97
N ASN A 445 -30.97 -5.94 5.35
CA ASN A 445 -29.51 -5.85 5.28
C ASN A 445 -28.98 -5.09 4.06
N VAL A 446 -29.83 -4.36 3.32
CA VAL A 446 -29.41 -3.59 2.13
C VAL A 446 -29.97 -2.16 2.18
N ASP A 447 -29.08 -1.21 2.47
CA ASP A 447 -29.39 0.22 2.44
C ASP A 447 -28.96 0.83 1.11
N VAL A 448 -29.87 1.53 0.43
CA VAL A 448 -29.59 2.25 -0.81
C VAL A 448 -29.94 3.72 -0.66
N HIS A 449 -29.00 4.61 -1.00
CA HIS A 449 -29.23 6.04 -1.03
C HIS A 449 -28.67 6.65 -2.32
N MET A 450 -29.56 7.24 -3.11
CA MET A 450 -29.24 7.75 -4.44
C MET A 450 -29.05 9.28 -4.42
N PHE A 451 -28.11 9.77 -5.22
CA PHE A 451 -27.78 11.17 -5.40
C PHE A 451 -28.04 11.59 -6.85
N LEU A 452 -28.72 12.73 -7.03
CA LEU A 452 -28.97 13.32 -8.35
C LEU A 452 -28.44 14.74 -8.43
N GLU A 453 -27.65 15.04 -9.46
CA GLU A 453 -27.20 16.41 -9.75
C GLU A 453 -28.37 17.33 -10.12
N ARG A 454 -29.31 16.81 -10.93
CA ARG A 454 -30.53 17.50 -11.38
C ARG A 454 -31.76 16.69 -10.96
N PRO A 455 -32.12 16.72 -9.66
CA PRO A 455 -33.25 15.95 -9.15
C PRO A 455 -34.59 16.52 -9.63
N PRO A 456 -35.60 15.67 -9.89
CA PRO A 456 -36.98 16.15 -10.04
C PRO A 456 -37.48 16.74 -8.72
N TRP A 457 -38.54 17.55 -8.80
CA TRP A 457 -39.06 18.26 -7.63
C TRP A 457 -39.49 17.34 -6.47
N ARG A 458 -39.99 16.12 -6.77
CA ARG A 458 -40.39 15.10 -5.77
C ARG A 458 -39.23 14.27 -5.20
N TRP A 459 -37.99 14.51 -5.60
CA TRP A 459 -36.86 13.72 -5.13
C TRP A 459 -36.60 13.92 -3.63
N THR A 460 -36.57 12.82 -2.89
CA THR A 460 -36.45 12.80 -1.42
C THR A 460 -35.08 12.31 -0.92
N MET A 461 -34.23 11.79 -1.81
CA MET A 461 -32.88 11.33 -1.45
C MET A 461 -31.83 12.45 -1.67
N GLY A 462 -30.56 12.07 -1.79
CA GLY A 462 -29.44 12.99 -1.96
C GLY A 462 -29.58 13.91 -3.17
N ARG A 463 -29.25 15.19 -2.99
CA ARG A 463 -29.23 16.22 -4.04
C ARG A 463 -27.80 16.69 -4.27
N GLY A 464 -27.41 16.84 -5.54
CA GLY A 464 -26.05 17.16 -5.93
C GLY A 464 -25.12 15.94 -5.87
N PHE A 465 -23.83 16.20 -5.63
CA PHE A 465 -22.82 15.15 -5.49
C PHE A 465 -22.89 14.45 -4.13
N ILE A 466 -22.31 13.24 -4.04
CA ILE A 466 -22.16 12.51 -2.79
C ILE A 466 -21.34 13.35 -1.80
N THR A 467 -21.86 13.54 -0.59
CA THR A 467 -21.28 14.44 0.42
C THR A 467 -20.50 13.69 1.51
N GLU A 468 -19.55 14.37 2.15
CA GLU A 468 -18.83 13.85 3.33
C GLU A 468 -19.81 13.44 4.44
N GLN A 469 -20.87 14.23 4.65
CA GLN A 469 -21.93 13.95 5.62
C GLN A 469 -22.62 12.61 5.34
N ALA A 470 -23.03 12.37 4.09
CA ALA A 470 -23.69 11.13 3.73
C ALA A 470 -22.79 9.91 3.90
N ILE A 471 -21.49 10.05 3.65
CA ILE A 471 -20.52 8.99 3.92
C ILE A 471 -20.48 8.69 5.42
N ARG A 472 -20.37 9.71 6.28
CA ARG A 472 -20.32 9.53 7.74
C ARG A 472 -21.59 8.91 8.31
N GLU A 473 -22.75 9.25 7.76
CA GLU A 473 -24.05 8.78 8.23
C GLU A 473 -24.39 7.36 7.76
N ARG A 474 -23.95 6.97 6.55
CA ARG A 474 -24.46 5.77 5.88
C ARG A 474 -23.41 4.70 5.60
N MET A 475 -22.11 5.01 5.68
CA MET A 475 -21.06 4.01 5.44
C MET A 475 -20.57 3.36 6.73
N PRO A 476 -20.01 2.13 6.66
CA PRO A 476 -19.28 1.53 7.78
C PRO A 476 -18.18 2.46 8.29
N PRO A 477 -17.96 2.59 9.60
CA PRO A 477 -17.00 3.55 10.15
C PRO A 477 -15.54 3.23 9.78
N PRO A 478 -14.64 4.22 9.86
CA PRO A 478 -13.21 3.95 9.70
C PRO A 478 -12.71 3.00 10.79
N HIS A 479 -11.71 2.18 10.45
CA HIS A 479 -11.08 1.18 11.33
C HIS A 479 -11.98 0.02 11.82
N SER A 480 -13.22 -0.14 11.31
CA SER A 480 -13.99 -1.37 11.52
C SER A 480 -13.56 -2.53 10.61
N ASN A 481 -14.00 -3.75 10.96
CA ASN A 481 -13.83 -4.93 10.10
C ASN A 481 -14.82 -4.91 8.91
N SER A 482 -14.66 -3.94 8.03
CA SER A 482 -15.51 -3.65 6.87
C SER A 482 -14.68 -3.14 5.69
N ARG A 483 -15.29 -3.10 4.51
CA ARG A 483 -14.68 -2.52 3.30
C ARG A 483 -15.55 -1.43 2.70
N ILE A 484 -14.92 -0.48 2.02
CA ILE A 484 -15.54 0.48 1.13
C ILE A 484 -15.04 0.20 -0.29
N ILE A 485 -15.95 -0.23 -1.16
CA ILE A 485 -15.67 -0.47 -2.58
C ILE A 485 -16.24 0.66 -3.44
N MET A 486 -15.50 1.08 -4.46
CA MET A 486 -15.86 2.24 -5.28
C MET A 486 -15.69 1.97 -6.77
N CYS A 487 -16.64 2.43 -7.59
CA CYS A 487 -16.53 2.40 -9.05
C CYS A 487 -17.32 3.55 -9.68
N GLY A 488 -16.74 4.25 -10.66
CA GLY A 488 -17.41 5.37 -11.32
C GLY A 488 -16.43 6.24 -12.12
N PRO A 489 -16.86 7.43 -12.57
CA PRO A 489 -16.01 8.35 -13.32
C PRO A 489 -14.69 8.68 -12.60
N PRO A 490 -13.55 8.82 -13.31
CA PRO A 490 -12.24 9.00 -12.67
C PRO A 490 -12.16 10.19 -11.70
N ILE A 491 -12.79 11.32 -12.05
CA ILE A 491 -12.85 12.51 -11.19
C ILE A 491 -13.60 12.21 -9.89
N MET A 492 -14.74 11.51 -9.98
CA MET A 492 -15.51 11.11 -8.81
C MET A 492 -14.70 10.17 -7.91
N MET A 493 -14.05 9.15 -8.48
CA MET A 493 -13.21 8.22 -7.69
C MET A 493 -12.07 8.95 -6.97
N LYS A 494 -11.39 9.88 -7.66
CA LYS A 494 -10.33 10.71 -7.06
C LYS A 494 -10.84 11.55 -5.88
N VAL A 495 -12.00 12.19 -6.02
CA VAL A 495 -12.61 13.00 -4.96
C VAL A 495 -13.08 12.13 -3.79
N MET A 496 -13.71 10.98 -4.05
CA MET A 496 -14.17 10.06 -3.00
C MET A 496 -13.00 9.45 -2.23
N LYS A 497 -11.95 8.97 -2.92
CA LYS A 497 -10.71 8.45 -2.28
C LYS A 497 -10.08 9.50 -1.36
N ARG A 498 -9.97 10.76 -1.82
CA ARG A 498 -9.47 11.88 -0.99
C ARG A 498 -10.37 12.15 0.23
N THR A 499 -11.68 12.15 0.03
CA THR A 499 -12.66 12.41 1.10
C THR A 499 -12.61 11.32 2.16
N LEU A 500 -12.59 10.05 1.76
CA LEU A 500 -12.47 8.90 2.67
C LEU A 500 -11.16 8.94 3.47
N LYS A 501 -10.03 9.25 2.83
CA LYS A 501 -8.75 9.44 3.54
C LYS A 501 -8.82 10.59 4.55
N LYS A 502 -9.38 11.74 4.16
CA LYS A 502 -9.55 12.91 5.04
C LYS A 502 -10.37 12.58 6.29
N ILE A 503 -11.38 11.74 6.19
CA ILE A 503 -12.25 11.38 7.32
C ILE A 503 -11.77 10.14 8.10
N GLY A 504 -10.57 9.63 7.80
CA GLY A 504 -9.87 8.64 8.61
C GLY A 504 -9.94 7.19 8.11
N TYR A 505 -10.43 6.91 6.89
CA TYR A 505 -10.39 5.54 6.36
C TYR A 505 -8.95 5.15 5.96
N PRO A 506 -8.38 4.08 6.53
CA PRO A 506 -7.08 3.56 6.13
C PRO A 506 -7.15 2.87 4.76
N ASP A 507 -6.01 2.81 4.07
CA ASP A 507 -5.92 2.23 2.71
C ASP A 507 -6.41 0.78 2.65
N TYR A 508 -6.18 -0.02 3.69
CA TYR A 508 -6.66 -1.39 3.73
C TYR A 508 -8.18 -1.51 3.80
N GLN A 509 -8.96 -0.45 4.07
CA GLN A 509 -10.42 -0.51 4.01
C GLN A 509 -10.96 -0.13 2.63
N LEU A 510 -10.15 0.46 1.76
CA LEU A 510 -10.58 1.03 0.49
C LEU A 510 -10.25 0.09 -0.68
N TYR A 511 -11.15 -0.01 -1.64
CA TYR A 511 -10.88 -0.68 -2.91
C TYR A 511 -11.58 0.05 -4.04
N VAL A 512 -10.84 0.38 -5.11
CA VAL A 512 -11.36 1.07 -6.28
C VAL A 512 -11.27 0.13 -7.48
N PHE A 513 -12.41 -0.18 -8.09
CA PHE A 513 -12.43 -0.98 -9.31
C PHE A 513 -11.72 -0.22 -10.44
N ASN A 514 -10.92 -0.94 -11.23
CA ASN A 514 -10.15 -0.41 -12.36
C ASN A 514 -9.07 0.65 -11.98
N ASP A 515 -8.66 0.73 -10.71
CA ASP A 515 -7.52 1.54 -10.26
C ASP A 515 -6.27 0.63 -10.12
N PRO A 516 -5.17 0.89 -10.86
CA PRO A 516 -3.95 0.07 -10.81
C PRO A 516 -3.35 -0.06 -9.41
N GLU A 517 -3.54 0.93 -8.54
CA GLU A 517 -3.03 0.89 -7.15
C GLU A 517 -3.78 -0.11 -6.27
N SER A 518 -5.08 -0.33 -6.52
CA SER A 518 -5.88 -1.30 -5.78
C SER A 518 -6.12 -2.61 -6.52
N ASP A 519 -5.80 -2.68 -7.81
CA ASP A 519 -5.91 -3.88 -8.63
C ASP A 519 -4.62 -4.22 -9.41
N PRO A 520 -3.78 -5.15 -8.89
CA PRO A 520 -2.54 -5.57 -9.53
C PRO A 520 -2.71 -6.25 -10.90
N ALA A 521 -3.94 -6.62 -11.29
CA ALA A 521 -4.21 -7.15 -12.63
C ALA A 521 -4.24 -6.02 -13.68
N VAL A 522 -4.68 -4.81 -13.30
CA VAL A 522 -4.67 -3.62 -14.17
C VAL A 522 -3.25 -3.09 -14.38
N ALA A 523 -2.38 -3.20 -13.36
CA ALA A 523 -0.98 -2.74 -13.44
C ALA A 523 -0.09 -3.55 -14.41
N ARG A 524 -0.59 -4.68 -14.93
CA ARG A 524 0.14 -5.58 -15.86
C ARG A 524 -0.38 -5.51 -17.30
N GLY A 525 -1.40 -4.69 -17.56
CA GLY A 525 -2.03 -4.53 -18.87
C GLY A 525 -1.37 -3.46 -19.72
#